data_AF-A0A5I8TXC6-F1
#
_entry.id   AF-A0A5I8TXC6-F1
#
_cell.length_a   1.000
_cell.length_b   1.000
_cell.length_c   1.000
_cell.angle_alpha   90.00
_cell.angle_beta   90.00
_cell.angle_gamma   90.00
#
_symmetry.space_group_name_H-M   'P 1'
#
loop_
_entity.id
_entity.type
_entity.pdbx_description
1 polymer ?
#
loop_
_entity_poly.entity_id
_entity_poly.type
_entity_poly.pdbx_seq_one_letter_code
_entity_poly.pdbx_strand_id
1 'polypeptide(L)'
;MKDGIYFVVFRSNQRDFGNGTVVVKNDAVNGGDFGFTYQGKIEGNQLILRVSQHDLSVTSVFPGVKNFELSLSLQERGRDYQLNGSVVGMPQMQISIGAKYIGDLI
;
A
#
# COMPACT_ATOMS: atom_id res chain seq x y z
N MET A 1 -8.46 6.36 6.45
CA MET A 1 -9.35 5.33 5.84
C MET A 1 -10.24 4.81 6.95
N LYS A 2 -11.45 4.36 6.64
CA LYS A 2 -12.31 3.73 7.65
C LYS A 2 -11.77 2.36 8.05
N ASP A 3 -12.05 1.95 9.28
CA ASP A 3 -11.72 0.61 9.74
C ASP A 3 -12.37 -0.45 8.84
N GLY A 4 -11.62 -1.50 8.51
CA GLY A 4 -12.08 -2.56 7.61
C GLY A 4 -10.95 -3.31 6.91
N ILE A 5 -11.35 -4.29 6.11
CA ILE A 5 -10.49 -5.12 5.27
C ILE A 5 -10.64 -4.65 3.83
N TYR A 6 -9.51 -4.49 3.14
CA TYR A 6 -9.46 -3.98 1.77
C TYR A 6 -8.64 -4.88 0.87
N PHE A 7 -9.18 -5.21 -0.31
CA PHE A 7 -8.42 -5.77 -1.41
C PHE A 7 -7.72 -4.63 -2.15
N VAL A 8 -6.41 -4.74 -2.34
CA VAL A 8 -5.62 -3.68 -2.98
C VAL A 8 -5.05 -4.17 -4.31
N VAL A 9 -5.12 -3.32 -5.33
CA VAL A 9 -4.42 -3.50 -6.60
C VAL A 9 -3.52 -2.30 -6.79
N PHE A 10 -2.24 -2.54 -7.08
CA PHE A 10 -1.24 -1.50 -7.23
C PHE A 10 -0.46 -1.64 -8.52
N ARG A 11 -0.02 -0.49 -9.05
CA ARG A 11 0.78 -0.41 -10.26
C ARG A 11 1.88 0.63 -10.07
N SER A 12 3.13 0.24 -10.35
CA SER A 12 4.25 1.18 -10.40
C SER A 12 4.35 1.83 -11.78
N ASN A 13 4.98 3.00 -11.86
CA ASN A 13 5.30 3.64 -13.13
C ASN A 13 6.39 2.90 -13.93
N GLN A 14 6.92 1.79 -13.40
CA GLN A 14 7.88 0.90 -14.07
C GLN A 14 7.21 -0.28 -14.80
N ARG A 15 5.89 -0.20 -15.00
CA ARG A 15 5.04 -1.21 -15.69
C ARG A 15 4.89 -2.53 -14.95
N ASP A 16 5.20 -2.57 -13.65
CA ASP A 16 4.93 -3.71 -12.79
C ASP A 16 3.64 -3.49 -11.98
N PHE A 17 2.96 -4.57 -11.62
CA PHE A 17 1.69 -4.55 -10.91
C PHE A 17 1.56 -5.73 -9.96
N GLY A 18 0.75 -5.53 -8.92
CA GLY A 18 0.47 -6.58 -7.95
C GLY A 18 -0.84 -6.33 -7.24
N ASN A 19 -1.18 -7.27 -6.36
CA ASN A 19 -2.36 -7.18 -5.53
C ASN A 19 -2.10 -7.82 -4.18
N GLY A 20 -2.88 -7.43 -3.18
CA GLY A 20 -2.74 -7.92 -1.83
C GLY A 20 -3.96 -7.57 -0.98
N THR A 21 -3.79 -7.64 0.33
CA THR A 21 -4.84 -7.30 1.29
C THR A 21 -4.28 -6.44 2.40
N VAL A 22 -5.04 -5.41 2.79
CA VAL A 22 -4.72 -4.57 3.95
C VAL A 22 -5.91 -4.52 4.90
N VAL A 23 -5.59 -4.40 6.18
CA VAL A 23 -6.50 -4.21 7.29
C VAL A 23 -6.20 -2.83 7.88
N VAL A 24 -7.24 -2.02 8.02
CA VAL A 24 -7.17 -0.71 8.67
C VAL A 24 -7.90 -0.80 9.99
N LYS A 25 -7.24 -0.46 11.11
CA LYS A 25 -7.85 -0.38 12.44
C LYS A 25 -7.25 0.79 13.22
N ASN A 26 -8.06 1.73 13.67
CA ASN A 26 -7.60 2.91 14.43
C ASN A 26 -6.44 3.64 13.73
N ASP A 27 -6.61 3.93 12.44
CA ASP A 27 -5.60 4.54 11.55
C ASP A 27 -4.32 3.72 11.32
N ALA A 28 -4.15 2.57 11.98
CA ALA A 28 -3.08 1.64 11.68
C ALA A 28 -3.41 0.81 10.45
N VAL A 29 -2.46 0.68 9.52
CA VAL A 29 -2.57 -0.13 8.32
C VAL A 29 -1.60 -1.29 8.43
N ASN A 30 -2.10 -2.52 8.32
CA ASN A 30 -1.29 -3.73 8.25
C ASN A 30 -1.75 -4.57 7.07
N GLY A 31 -0.84 -5.24 6.38
CA GLY A 31 -1.22 -6.10 5.27
C GLY A 31 -0.04 -6.76 4.60
N GLY A 32 -0.29 -7.30 3.43
CA GLY A 32 0.74 -7.90 2.60
C GLY A 32 0.21 -8.42 1.28
N ASP A 33 1.13 -8.95 0.50
CA ASP A 33 0.90 -9.79 -0.66
C ASP A 33 1.70 -11.09 -0.51
N PHE A 34 1.89 -11.82 -1.61
CA PHE A 34 2.59 -13.10 -1.63
C PHE A 34 4.11 -13.00 -1.38
N GLY A 35 4.71 -11.80 -1.33
CA GLY A 35 6.14 -11.62 -1.07
C GLY A 35 6.53 -10.46 -0.14
N PHE A 36 5.59 -9.56 0.18
CA PHE A 36 5.83 -8.37 0.97
C PHE A 36 4.80 -8.20 2.10
N THR A 37 5.25 -7.63 3.22
CA THR A 37 4.38 -7.11 4.27
C THR A 37 4.35 -5.58 4.21
N TYR A 38 3.23 -5.01 4.65
CA TYR A 38 3.01 -3.57 4.69
C TYR A 38 2.55 -3.15 6.09
N GLN A 39 3.19 -2.13 6.65
CA GLN A 39 2.84 -1.58 7.95
C GLN A 39 2.95 -0.07 7.93
N GLY A 40 1.94 0.63 8.43
CA GLY A 40 1.93 2.08 8.37
C GLY A 40 0.84 2.70 9.23
N LYS A 41 0.79 4.03 9.20
CA LYS A 41 -0.20 4.81 9.92
C LYS A 41 -0.73 5.94 9.06
N ILE A 42 -2.03 6.15 9.15
CA ILE A 42 -2.73 7.25 8.47
C ILE A 42 -2.71 8.48 9.38
N GLU A 43 -2.38 9.63 8.80
CA GLU A 43 -2.43 10.93 9.46
C GLU A 43 -3.15 11.91 8.53
N GLY A 44 -4.42 12.19 8.84
CA GLY A 44 -5.29 12.98 7.96
C GLY A 44 -5.51 12.29 6.61
N ASN A 45 -4.99 12.88 5.54
CA ASN A 45 -5.05 12.33 4.18
C ASN A 45 -3.73 11.73 3.68
N GLN A 46 -2.77 11.52 4.58
CA GLN A 46 -1.47 10.93 4.26
C GLN A 46 -1.29 9.57 4.94
N LEU A 47 -0.51 8.70 4.31
CA LEU A 47 -0.08 7.40 4.84
C LEU A 47 1.41 7.24 4.55
N ILE A 48 2.20 7.02 5.60
CA ILE A 48 3.54 6.48 5.46
C ILE A 48 3.45 4.96 5.66
N LEU A 49 3.80 4.21 4.61
CA LEU A 49 3.70 2.76 4.58
C LEU A 49 5.08 2.14 4.40
N ARG A 50 5.55 1.44 5.43
CA ARG A 50 6.75 0.61 5.36
C ARG A 50 6.41 -0.67 4.63
N VAL A 51 7.16 -0.96 3.57
CA VAL A 51 7.09 -2.19 2.78
C VAL A 51 8.34 -3.01 3.08
N SER A 52 8.17 -4.28 3.47
CA SER A 52 9.27 -5.19 3.79
C SER A 52 9.10 -6.51 3.06
N GLN A 53 10.12 -6.91 2.29
CA GLN A 53 10.12 -8.19 1.60
C GLN A 53 10.34 -9.35 2.59
N HIS A 54 9.43 -10.33 2.60
CA HIS A 54 9.57 -11.54 3.41
C HIS A 54 9.93 -12.76 2.54
N ASP A 55 9.48 -12.81 1.29
CA ASP A 55 9.91 -13.83 0.33
C ASP A 55 10.91 -13.22 -0.66
N LEU A 56 12.18 -13.60 -0.52
CA LEU A 56 13.28 -13.10 -1.35
C LEU A 56 13.27 -13.63 -2.79
N SER A 57 12.46 -14.66 -3.08
CA SER A 57 12.29 -15.18 -4.45
C SER A 57 11.36 -14.31 -5.31
N VAL A 58 10.56 -13.47 -4.67
CA VAL A 58 9.61 -12.58 -5.33
C VAL A 58 10.31 -11.33 -5.85
N THR A 59 9.99 -10.91 -7.07
CA THR A 59 10.52 -9.65 -7.62
C THR A 59 9.72 -8.47 -7.08
N SER A 60 10.42 -7.43 -6.63
CA SER A 60 9.82 -6.17 -6.19
C SER A 60 9.34 -5.36 -7.39
N VAL A 61 8.18 -4.70 -7.27
CA VAL A 61 7.68 -3.72 -8.24
C VAL A 61 8.56 -2.47 -8.38
N PHE A 62 9.50 -2.29 -7.44
CA PHE A 62 10.62 -1.35 -7.50
C PHE A 62 11.94 -2.11 -7.48
N PRO A 63 12.62 -2.28 -8.64
CA PRO A 63 13.86 -3.02 -8.73
C PRO A 63 14.95 -2.48 -7.80
N GLY A 64 15.66 -3.39 -7.15
CA GLY A 64 16.80 -3.06 -6.26
C GLY A 64 16.42 -2.62 -4.85
N VAL A 65 15.12 -2.56 -4.51
CA VAL A 65 14.66 -2.13 -3.18
C VAL A 65 13.85 -3.22 -2.49
N LYS A 66 14.30 -3.65 -1.31
CA LYS A 66 13.69 -4.74 -0.52
C LYS A 66 12.90 -4.25 0.70
N ASN A 67 13.36 -3.14 1.27
CA ASN A 67 12.75 -2.47 2.41
C ASN A 67 12.72 -0.99 2.11
N PHE A 68 11.54 -0.39 2.08
CA PHE A 68 11.36 1.01 1.76
C PHE A 68 10.08 1.56 2.36
N GLU A 69 9.96 2.88 2.34
CA GLU A 69 8.75 3.58 2.74
C GLU A 69 8.08 4.21 1.52
N LEU A 70 6.76 4.09 1.46
CA LEU A 70 5.92 4.84 0.55
C LEU A 70 5.31 6.02 1.30
N SER A 71 5.37 7.20 0.70
CA SER A 71 4.55 8.35 1.10
C SER A 71 3.36 8.43 0.16
N LEU A 72 2.15 8.22 0.71
CA LEU A 72 0.91 8.07 -0.05
C LEU A 72 -0.11 9.13 0.36
N SER A 73 -0.72 9.76 -0.63
CA SER A 73 -1.91 10.59 -0.47
C SER A 73 -3.17 9.75 -0.67
N LEU A 74 -4.18 9.97 0.17
CA LEU A 74 -5.44 9.22 0.16
C LEU A 74 -6.57 10.07 -0.43
N GLN A 75 -7.34 9.46 -1.34
CA GLN A 75 -8.57 10.02 -1.86
C GLN A 75 -9.73 9.03 -1.64
N GLU A 76 -10.71 9.43 -0.83
CA GLU A 76 -11.92 8.63 -0.59
C GLU A 76 -12.80 8.56 -1.85
N ARG A 77 -13.32 7.37 -2.14
CA ARG A 77 -14.21 7.04 -3.26
C ARG A 77 -15.38 6.18 -2.74
N GLY A 78 -16.21 6.78 -1.89
CA GLY A 78 -17.29 6.06 -1.23
C GLY A 78 -16.78 5.19 -0.08
N ARG A 79 -16.87 3.86 -0.20
CA ARG A 79 -16.22 2.92 0.74
C ARG A 79 -14.81 2.51 0.30
N ASP A 80 -14.47 2.80 -0.95
CA ASP A 80 -13.17 2.49 -1.52
C ASP A 80 -12.24 3.71 -1.42
N TYR A 81 -10.96 3.49 -1.71
CA TYR A 81 -9.95 4.55 -1.72
C TYR A 81 -9.04 4.43 -2.93
N GLN A 82 -8.64 5.57 -3.46
CA GLN A 82 -7.51 5.68 -4.38
C GLN A 82 -6.33 6.29 -3.63
N LEU A 83 -5.17 5.66 -3.71
CA LEU A 83 -3.93 6.17 -3.14
C LEU A 83 -2.91 6.40 -4.23
N ASN A 84 -2.17 7.50 -4.13
CA ASN A 84 -1.08 7.82 -5.06
C ASN A 84 0.10 8.38 -4.29
N GLY A 85 1.31 8.06 -4.74
CA GLY A 85 2.51 8.56 -4.11
C GLY A 85 3.79 7.97 -4.70
N SER A 86 4.84 7.94 -3.89
CA SER A 86 6.15 7.48 -4.32
C SER A 86 6.96 6.91 -3.16
N VAL A 87 8.07 6.25 -3.49
CA VAL A 87 9.09 5.88 -2.52
C VAL A 87 9.68 7.14 -1.88
N VAL A 88 9.82 7.15 -0.55
CA VAL A 88 10.42 8.25 0.22
C VAL A 88 11.85 8.48 -0.24
N GLY A 89 12.20 9.74 -0.54
CA GLY A 89 13.52 10.11 -1.07
C GLY A 89 13.73 9.78 -2.57
N MET A 90 12.75 9.14 -3.23
CA MET A 90 12.82 8.77 -4.65
C MET A 90 11.51 9.14 -5.39
N PRO A 91 11.22 10.44 -5.61
CA PRO A 91 9.95 10.90 -6.21
C PRO A 91 9.67 10.36 -7.61
N GLN A 92 10.71 9.94 -8.34
CA GLN A 92 10.59 9.29 -9.64
C GLN A 92 9.99 7.88 -9.59
N MET A 93 10.01 7.21 -8.43
CA MET A 93 9.45 5.87 -8.22
C MET A 93 8.00 5.98 -7.73
N GLN A 94 7.07 6.15 -8.68
CA GLN A 94 5.67 6.44 -8.38
C GLN A 94 4.82 5.17 -8.35
N ILE A 95 3.77 5.20 -7.54
CA ILE A 95 2.79 4.12 -7.41
C ILE A 95 1.38 4.67 -7.32
N SER A 96 0.44 3.91 -7.90
CA SER A 96 -0.99 4.13 -7.78
C SER A 96 -1.66 2.86 -7.25
N ILE A 97 -2.57 3.01 -6.29
CA ILE A 97 -3.18 1.89 -5.56
C ILE A 97 -4.69 2.12 -5.49
N GLY A 98 -5.47 1.16 -5.97
CA GLY A 98 -6.90 1.08 -5.72
C GLY A 98 -7.16 0.15 -4.53
N ALA A 99 -7.85 0.64 -3.51
CA ALA A 99 -8.23 -0.12 -2.33
C ALA A 99 -9.76 -0.28 -2.29
N LYS A 100 -10.22 -1.50 -2.57
CA LYS A 100 -11.64 -1.87 -2.52
C LYS A 100 -11.98 -2.42 -1.15
N TYR A 101 -12.99 -1.87 -0.49
CA TYR A 101 -13.49 -2.40 0.77
C TYR A 101 -14.14 -3.78 0.55
N ILE A 102 -13.78 -4.77 1.37
CA ILE A 102 -14.23 -6.17 1.23
C ILE A 102 -14.78 -6.79 2.52
N GLY A 103 -14.67 -6.13 3.67
CA GLY A 103 -15.25 -6.67 4.90
C GLY A 103 -15.00 -5.81 6.14
N ASP A 104 -15.85 -6.04 7.15
CA ASP A 104 -15.72 -5.45 8.48
C ASP A 104 -14.65 -6.15 9.32
N LEU A 105 -14.21 -5.47 10.38
CA LEU A 105 -13.43 -6.07 11.45
C LEU A 105 -14.36 -6.67 12.51
N ILE A 106 -13.85 -7.66 13.26
CA ILE A 106 -14.48 -8.21 14.47
C ILE A 106 -13.81 -7.63 15.71
#